data_AF-A0A6I2P5I1-F1
#
_entry.id   AF-A0A6I2P5I1-F1
#
_cell.length_a   1.000
_cell.length_b   1.000
_cell.length_c   1.000
_cell.angle_alpha   90.00
_cell.angle_beta   90.00
_cell.angle_gamma   90.00
#
_symmetry.space_group_name_H-M   'P 1'
#
loop_
_entity.id
_entity.type
_entity.pdbx_description
1 polymer ?
#
loop_
_entity_poly.entity_id
_entity_poly.type
_entity_poly.pdbx_seq_one_letter_code
_entity_poly.pdbx_strand_id
1 'polypeptide(L)'
;MRTKFLFGNLMLLLFTFSFIVISCTSKTKQNSTTEVALVTSQDDSIESKKIKALWEDANKYKASITDTTFLKTKGEMSYSAIDMLTGEGFNEQYAFNQVVYLKALERARKHLSFQNGQLVFLIKNGSDIYISEDLYKFISETFNLWNEQLKSGNFELKKDEKGLYDLYPKANTDL
;
A
#
# COMPACT_ATOMS: atom_id res chain seq x y z
N MET A 1 20.60 20.09 4.80
CA MET A 1 20.75 18.92 5.69
C MET A 1 19.90 17.80 5.09
N ARG A 2 20.54 16.75 4.56
CA ARG A 2 19.92 15.72 3.72
C ARG A 2 19.14 14.71 4.59
N THR A 3 17.82 14.78 4.61
CA THR A 3 16.97 13.68 5.07
C THR A 3 16.86 12.64 3.95
N LYS A 4 17.60 11.55 4.12
CA LYS A 4 17.45 10.33 3.34
C LYS A 4 16.06 9.76 3.67
N PHE A 5 15.05 10.09 2.85
CA PHE A 5 13.79 9.34 2.87
C PHE A 5 14.13 7.91 2.47
N LEU A 6 13.75 6.94 3.31
CA LEU A 6 13.89 5.51 3.06
C LEU A 6 12.93 5.12 1.93
N PHE A 7 13.39 5.39 0.71
CA PHE A 7 12.86 4.90 -0.55
C PHE A 7 12.91 3.37 -0.55
N GLY A 8 11.75 2.72 -0.63
CA GLY A 8 11.68 1.30 -0.99
C GLY A 8 10.90 0.36 -0.07
N ASN A 9 10.22 0.83 0.98
CA ASN A 9 9.49 -0.08 1.87
C ASN A 9 7.96 0.03 1.86
N LEU A 10 7.35 1.00 1.17
CA LEU A 10 5.88 1.06 1.13
C LEU A 10 5.25 -0.08 0.32
N MET A 11 6.01 -0.68 -0.61
CA MET A 11 5.57 -1.86 -1.35
C MET A 11 5.88 -3.19 -0.61
N LEU A 12 6.83 -3.18 0.34
CA LEU A 12 7.17 -4.34 1.17
C LEU A 12 6.33 -4.46 2.45
N LEU A 13 5.77 -3.34 2.96
CA LEU A 13 4.98 -3.34 4.19
C LEU A 13 3.59 -3.97 4.07
N LEU A 14 3.13 -4.29 2.85
CA LEU A 14 1.91 -5.07 2.66
C LEU A 14 2.14 -6.59 2.68
N PHE A 15 3.39 -7.07 2.61
CA PHE A 15 3.71 -8.50 2.66
C PHE A 15 4.16 -9.01 4.04
N THR A 16 4.38 -8.13 5.02
CA THR A 16 4.73 -8.53 6.41
C THR A 16 3.52 -8.75 7.32
N PHE A 17 2.29 -8.54 6.86
CA PHE A 17 1.06 -8.93 7.58
C PHE A 17 0.64 -10.39 7.33
N SER A 18 1.60 -11.27 7.07
CA SER A 18 1.37 -12.72 7.04
C SER A 18 1.45 -13.29 8.47
N PHE A 19 0.28 -13.58 9.04
CA PHE A 19 0.03 -14.53 10.13
C PHE A 19 0.87 -14.40 11.41
N ILE A 20 0.49 -13.49 12.32
CA ILE A 20 0.61 -13.79 13.76
C ILE A 20 -0.68 -14.51 14.17
N VAL A 21 -0.69 -15.83 13.97
CA VAL A 21 -1.58 -16.72 14.72
C VAL A 21 -1.14 -16.67 16.18
N ILE A 22 -1.90 -15.95 17.01
CA ILE A 22 -1.79 -16.04 18.46
C ILE A 22 -2.38 -17.40 18.85
N SER A 23 -1.52 -18.43 18.86
CA SER A 23 -1.82 -19.69 19.54
C SER A 23 -1.84 -19.42 21.04
N CYS A 24 -3.04 -19.30 21.62
CA CYS A 24 -3.22 -19.33 23.06
C CYS A 24 -2.65 -20.65 23.62
N THR A 25 -1.71 -20.56 24.57
CA THR A 25 -1.54 -21.60 25.58
C THR A 25 -1.43 -20.92 26.95
N SER A 26 -2.48 -21.05 27.74
CA SER A 26 -2.56 -20.58 29.13
C SER A 26 -1.78 -21.49 30.07
N LYS A 27 -0.84 -20.95 30.86
CA LYS A 27 -0.42 -21.49 32.17
C LYS A 27 -0.04 -20.37 33.18
N THR A 28 -1.03 -19.97 33.96
CA THR A 28 -1.11 -19.77 35.43
C THR A 28 0.05 -19.15 36.28
N LYS A 29 -0.29 -17.98 36.86
CA LYS A 29 -0.04 -17.38 38.22
C LYS A 29 1.37 -16.97 38.72
N GLN A 30 1.47 -15.68 39.11
CA GLN A 30 1.61 -15.25 40.52
C GLN A 30 1.20 -13.77 40.73
N ASN A 31 0.60 -13.49 41.89
CA ASN A 31 -0.05 -12.22 42.29
C ASN A 31 0.95 -11.15 42.78
N SER A 32 0.64 -9.87 42.54
CA SER A 32 0.78 -8.77 43.53
C SER A 32 -0.04 -7.56 43.07
N THR A 33 -0.98 -7.14 43.90
CA THR A 33 -1.94 -6.06 43.67
C THR A 33 -1.30 -4.68 43.83
N THR A 34 -1.32 -3.88 42.77
CA THR A 34 -1.48 -2.42 42.87
C THR A 34 -2.43 -2.02 41.73
N GLU A 35 -3.53 -1.36 42.07
CA GLU A 35 -4.56 -0.90 41.14
C GLU A 35 -3.96 -0.07 40.00
N VAL A 36 -3.92 -0.66 38.81
CA VAL A 36 -3.96 0.07 37.54
C VAL A 36 -5.21 -0.47 36.85
N ALA A 37 -6.33 0.23 37.03
CA ALA A 37 -7.60 -0.12 36.42
C ALA A 37 -7.46 -0.13 34.89
N LEU A 38 -7.24 -1.32 34.34
CA LEU A 38 -8.07 -1.96 33.31
C LEU A 38 -8.70 -1.03 32.24
N VAL A 39 -7.90 -0.21 31.55
CA VAL A 39 -8.32 0.50 30.33
C VAL A 39 -7.29 0.27 29.23
N THR A 40 -7.13 -0.98 28.79
CA THR A 40 -6.32 -1.31 27.59
C THR A 40 -7.03 -2.34 26.72
N SER A 41 -7.54 -3.42 27.32
CA SER A 41 -8.18 -4.50 26.56
C SER A 41 -9.45 -4.10 25.81
N GLN A 42 -10.24 -3.17 26.34
CA GLN A 42 -11.48 -2.74 25.71
C GLN A 42 -11.23 -1.74 24.57
N ASP A 43 -10.22 -0.86 24.70
CA ASP A 43 -9.85 0.14 23.70
C ASP A 43 -9.18 -0.52 22.48
N ASP A 44 -8.23 -1.44 22.73
CA ASP A 44 -7.62 -2.29 21.70
C ASP A 44 -8.70 -3.08 20.92
N SER A 45 -9.76 -3.51 21.60
CA SER A 45 -10.88 -4.22 20.96
C SER A 45 -11.75 -3.31 20.09
N ILE A 46 -11.89 -2.03 20.45
CA ILE A 46 -12.69 -1.06 19.68
C ILE A 46 -11.91 -0.63 18.44
N GLU A 47 -10.62 -0.33 18.57
CA GLU A 47 -9.77 0.02 17.44
C GLU A 47 -9.66 -1.14 16.44
N SER A 48 -9.45 -2.37 16.94
CA SER A 48 -9.45 -3.58 16.11
C SER A 48 -10.76 -3.78 15.35
N LYS A 49 -11.92 -3.59 16.03
CA LYS A 49 -13.24 -3.66 15.38
C LYS A 49 -13.42 -2.58 14.32
N LYS A 50 -12.96 -1.34 14.58
CA LYS A 50 -13.03 -0.23 13.63
C LYS A 50 -12.20 -0.53 12.39
N ILE A 51 -10.95 -0.96 12.56
CA ILE A 51 -10.07 -1.38 11.46
C ILE A 51 -10.70 -2.50 10.65
N LYS A 52 -11.28 -3.51 11.32
CA LYS A 52 -11.96 -4.62 10.64
C LYS A 52 -13.14 -4.13 9.80
N ALA A 53 -13.99 -3.26 10.34
CA ALA A 53 -15.12 -2.71 9.61
C ALA A 53 -14.69 -1.92 8.36
N LEU A 54 -13.63 -1.09 8.48
CA LEU A 54 -13.07 -0.35 7.35
C LEU A 54 -12.59 -1.28 6.23
N TRP A 55 -11.92 -2.38 6.58
CA TRP A 55 -11.48 -3.37 5.60
C TRP A 55 -12.61 -4.22 5.04
N GLU A 56 -13.64 -4.55 5.82
CA GLU A 56 -14.83 -5.23 5.32
C GLU A 56 -15.52 -4.39 4.22
N ASP A 57 -15.70 -3.10 4.46
CA ASP A 57 -16.31 -2.20 3.48
C ASP A 57 -15.41 -1.93 2.27
N ALA A 58 -14.11 -1.75 2.48
CA ALA A 58 -13.14 -1.62 1.39
C ALA A 58 -13.09 -2.89 0.51
N ASN A 59 -13.21 -4.08 1.11
CA ASN A 59 -13.23 -5.35 0.37
C ASN A 59 -14.54 -5.59 -0.37
N LYS A 60 -15.69 -5.17 0.19
CA LYS A 60 -16.97 -5.16 -0.56
C LYS A 60 -16.86 -4.27 -1.80
N TYR A 61 -16.29 -3.08 -1.65
CA TYR A 61 -16.02 -2.20 -2.79
C TYR A 61 -15.04 -2.84 -3.78
N LYS A 62 -13.94 -3.42 -3.29
CA LYS A 62 -12.96 -4.14 -4.13
C LYS A 62 -13.62 -5.21 -5.00
N ALA A 63 -14.57 -5.95 -4.45
CA ALA A 63 -15.30 -7.01 -5.15
C ALA A 63 -16.30 -6.49 -6.19
N SER A 64 -16.76 -5.23 -6.07
CA SER A 64 -17.68 -4.61 -7.04
C SER A 64 -16.97 -3.83 -8.16
N ILE A 65 -15.65 -3.64 -8.08
CA ILE A 65 -14.86 -2.97 -9.12
C ILE A 65 -14.83 -3.83 -10.39
N THR A 66 -15.25 -3.21 -11.50
CA THR A 66 -15.13 -3.75 -12.86
C THR A 66 -13.99 -3.04 -13.60
N ASP A 67 -13.68 -3.47 -14.83
CA ASP A 67 -12.65 -2.82 -15.64
C ASP A 67 -12.99 -1.37 -16.02
N THR A 68 -14.27 -0.98 -16.02
CA THR A 68 -14.74 0.37 -16.38
C THR A 68 -15.20 1.21 -15.17
N THR A 69 -15.16 0.66 -13.96
CA THR A 69 -15.48 1.43 -12.75
C THR A 69 -14.51 2.60 -12.62
N PHE A 70 -15.01 3.84 -12.56
CA PHE A 70 -14.15 5.00 -12.37
C PHE A 70 -13.57 5.01 -10.95
N LEU A 71 -12.24 5.02 -10.83
CA LEU A 71 -11.53 4.93 -9.56
C LEU A 71 -11.07 6.31 -9.10
N LYS A 72 -11.42 6.67 -7.87
CA LYS A 72 -11.03 7.93 -7.23
C LYS A 72 -10.90 7.73 -5.72
N THR A 73 -9.84 8.24 -5.14
CA THR A 73 -9.65 8.24 -3.68
C THR A 73 -10.59 9.22 -3.00
N LYS A 74 -10.84 9.00 -1.72
CA LYS A 74 -11.46 10.01 -0.86
C LYS A 74 -10.37 10.97 -0.40
N GLY A 75 -10.47 12.21 -0.87
CA GLY A 75 -9.39 13.19 -0.76
C GLY A 75 -8.39 13.09 -1.92
N GLU A 76 -7.47 14.06 -1.97
CA GLU A 76 -6.37 14.08 -2.94
C GLU A 76 -5.43 12.91 -2.69
N MET A 77 -5.03 12.23 -3.77
CA MET A 77 -4.08 11.11 -3.67
C MET A 77 -2.71 11.57 -3.16
N SER A 78 -2.25 10.92 -2.09
CA SER A 78 -0.93 11.11 -1.50
C SER A 78 -0.53 9.89 -0.66
N TYR A 79 0.71 9.83 -0.18
CA TYR A 79 1.12 8.79 0.77
C TYR A 79 0.27 8.82 2.05
N SER A 80 0.00 10.01 2.61
CA SER A 80 -0.86 10.14 3.80
C SER A 80 -2.30 9.69 3.55
N ALA A 81 -2.79 9.79 2.31
CA ALA A 81 -4.13 9.35 1.95
C ALA A 81 -4.32 7.83 2.07
N ILE A 82 -3.24 7.04 1.98
CA ILE A 82 -3.25 5.56 2.08
C ILE A 82 -2.63 5.04 3.39
N ASP A 83 -1.99 5.90 4.18
CA ASP A 83 -1.45 5.54 5.49
C ASP A 83 -2.56 5.49 6.55
N MET A 84 -2.54 4.47 7.41
CA MET A 84 -3.51 4.30 8.50
C MET A 84 -3.37 5.38 9.57
N LEU A 85 -2.14 5.80 9.84
CA LEU A 85 -1.80 6.84 10.80
C LEU A 85 -1.02 7.94 10.08
N THR A 86 -1.47 9.18 10.22
CA THR A 86 -0.84 10.36 9.64
C THR A 86 -0.40 11.31 10.76
N GLY A 87 0.27 12.41 10.41
CA GLY A 87 0.55 13.50 11.37
C GLY A 87 -0.71 14.14 11.98
N GLU A 88 -1.89 13.87 11.40
CA GLU A 88 -3.20 14.36 11.85
C GLU A 88 -3.98 13.32 12.66
N GLY A 89 -3.44 12.11 12.82
CA GLY A 89 -4.05 11.00 13.55
C GLY A 89 -4.53 9.86 12.66
N PHE A 90 -5.54 9.11 13.13
CA PHE A 90 -6.06 7.94 12.44
C PHE A 90 -6.85 8.34 11.18
N ASN A 91 -6.40 7.87 10.03
CA ASN A 91 -7.03 8.11 8.74
C ASN A 91 -8.12 7.06 8.49
N GLU A 92 -9.39 7.45 8.61
CA GLU A 92 -10.51 6.53 8.40
C GLU A 92 -10.72 6.12 6.93
N GLN A 93 -10.06 6.76 5.98
CA GLN A 93 -10.20 6.47 4.55
C GLN A 93 -9.10 5.56 3.99
N TYR A 94 -8.07 5.24 4.79
CA TYR A 94 -6.86 4.55 4.33
C TYR A 94 -7.18 3.22 3.61
N ALA A 95 -8.05 2.38 4.17
CA ALA A 95 -8.36 1.06 3.60
C ALA A 95 -9.06 1.18 2.24
N PHE A 96 -10.03 2.09 2.11
CA PHE A 96 -10.70 2.38 0.84
C PHE A 96 -9.71 2.94 -0.17
N ASN A 97 -8.89 3.93 0.24
CA ASN A 97 -7.91 4.56 -0.63
C ASN A 97 -6.83 3.57 -1.09
N GLN A 98 -6.41 2.63 -0.25
CA GLN A 98 -5.49 1.54 -0.62
C GLN A 98 -6.10 0.63 -1.70
N VAL A 99 -7.36 0.22 -1.55
CA VAL A 99 -8.05 -0.60 -2.56
C VAL A 99 -8.13 0.14 -3.90
N VAL A 100 -8.54 1.41 -3.88
CA VAL A 100 -8.61 2.26 -5.07
C VAL A 100 -7.24 2.41 -5.73
N TYR A 101 -6.22 2.77 -4.96
CA TYR A 101 -4.87 2.98 -5.45
C TYR A 101 -4.29 1.71 -6.08
N LEU A 102 -4.37 0.57 -5.39
CA LEU A 102 -3.84 -0.70 -5.90
C LEU A 102 -4.54 -1.13 -7.20
N LYS A 103 -5.86 -0.89 -7.32
CA LYS A 103 -6.60 -1.18 -8.54
C LYS A 103 -6.26 -0.20 -9.67
N ALA A 104 -6.05 1.07 -9.37
CA ALA A 104 -5.59 2.06 -10.34
C ALA A 104 -4.17 1.75 -10.84
N LEU A 105 -3.25 1.36 -9.94
CA LEU A 105 -1.90 0.94 -10.26
C LEU A 105 -1.89 -0.32 -11.15
N GLU A 106 -2.73 -1.32 -10.83
CA GLU A 106 -2.91 -2.50 -11.68
C GLU A 106 -3.34 -2.13 -13.11
N ARG A 107 -4.28 -1.19 -13.27
CA ARG A 107 -4.69 -0.70 -14.59
C ARG A 107 -3.55 0.00 -15.31
N ALA A 108 -2.85 0.92 -14.64
CA ALA A 108 -1.73 1.65 -15.24
C ALA A 108 -0.59 0.71 -15.67
N ARG A 109 -0.26 -0.30 -14.85
CA ARG A 109 0.78 -1.30 -15.17
C ARG A 109 0.48 -2.10 -16.43
N LYS A 110 -0.79 -2.31 -16.80
CA LYS A 110 -1.18 -2.96 -18.08
C LYS A 110 -0.72 -2.17 -19.31
N HIS A 111 -0.46 -0.88 -19.16
CA HIS A 111 0.00 0.01 -20.23
C HIS A 111 1.50 0.34 -20.13
N LEU A 112 2.23 -0.28 -19.19
CA LEU A 112 3.68 -0.17 -19.15
C LEU A 112 4.32 -1.05 -20.22
N SER A 113 5.30 -0.49 -20.90
CA SER A 113 6.26 -1.24 -21.70
C SER A 113 7.68 -0.94 -21.23
N PHE A 114 8.63 -1.82 -21.53
CA PHE A 114 10.03 -1.60 -21.24
C PHE A 114 10.81 -1.44 -22.54
N GLN A 115 11.38 -0.25 -22.76
CA GLN A 115 12.06 0.12 -24.00
C GLN A 115 13.34 0.88 -23.66
N ASN A 116 14.45 0.53 -24.30
CA ASN A 116 15.73 1.22 -24.13
C ASN A 116 16.17 1.38 -22.65
N GLY A 117 15.93 0.35 -21.84
CA GLY A 117 16.32 0.36 -20.42
C GLY A 117 15.38 1.16 -19.50
N GLN A 118 14.22 1.61 -19.98
CA GLN A 118 13.28 2.42 -19.20
C GLN A 118 11.84 1.91 -19.34
N LEU A 119 11.06 2.07 -18.28
CA LEU A 119 9.62 1.97 -18.31
C LEU A 119 9.04 3.15 -19.09
N VAL A 120 8.17 2.83 -20.04
CA VAL A 120 7.44 3.79 -20.87
C VAL A 120 5.94 3.63 -20.59
N PHE A 121 5.33 4.71 -20.09
CA PHE A 121 3.90 4.82 -19.83
C PHE A 121 3.32 5.89 -20.77
N LEU A 122 2.60 5.48 -21.82
CA LEU A 122 2.13 6.39 -22.88
C LEU A 122 0.72 6.96 -22.64
N ILE A 123 0.06 6.56 -21.56
CA ILE A 123 -1.24 7.11 -21.17
C ILE A 123 -1.06 8.59 -20.82
N LYS A 124 -1.96 9.44 -21.31
CA LYS A 124 -1.86 10.90 -21.15
C LYS A 124 -2.81 11.45 -20.09
N ASN A 125 -3.94 10.78 -19.86
CA ASN A 125 -4.96 11.19 -18.91
C ASN A 125 -5.41 9.99 -18.08
N GLY A 126 -5.77 10.23 -16.82
CA GLY A 126 -6.34 9.18 -15.96
C GLY A 126 -7.65 8.61 -16.49
N SER A 127 -8.47 9.46 -17.11
CA SER A 127 -9.73 9.04 -17.72
C SER A 127 -9.57 7.96 -18.81
N ASP A 128 -8.43 7.90 -19.50
CA ASP A 128 -8.13 6.89 -20.53
C ASP A 128 -8.09 5.46 -19.94
N ILE A 129 -7.87 5.35 -18.62
CA ILE A 129 -7.84 4.08 -17.88
C ILE A 129 -8.83 4.09 -16.69
N TYR A 130 -9.86 4.93 -16.78
CA TYR A 130 -10.95 5.05 -15.80
C TYR A 130 -10.46 5.36 -14.36
N ILE A 131 -9.47 6.24 -14.20
CA ILE A 131 -9.00 6.72 -12.89
C ILE A 131 -9.03 8.26 -12.83
N SER A 132 -9.07 8.83 -11.62
CA SER A 132 -8.97 10.28 -11.44
C SER A 132 -7.58 10.82 -11.80
N GLU A 133 -7.52 12.09 -12.18
CA GLU A 133 -6.28 12.71 -12.66
C GLU A 133 -5.19 12.85 -11.58
N ASP A 134 -5.58 13.00 -10.31
CA ASP A 134 -4.64 12.99 -9.18
C ASP A 134 -4.01 11.60 -8.96
N LEU A 135 -4.81 10.53 -9.05
CA LEU A 135 -4.30 9.15 -9.06
C LEU A 135 -3.35 8.90 -10.22
N TYR A 136 -3.72 9.35 -11.42
CA TYR A 136 -2.87 9.24 -12.61
C TYR A 136 -1.52 9.92 -12.41
N LYS A 137 -1.50 11.16 -11.89
CA LYS A 137 -0.25 11.89 -11.64
C LYS A 137 0.62 11.15 -10.63
N PHE A 138 0.03 10.73 -9.51
CA PHE A 138 0.76 10.02 -8.45
C PHE A 138 1.38 8.69 -8.95
N ILE A 139 0.64 7.92 -9.75
CA ILE A 139 1.14 6.68 -10.36
C ILE A 139 2.22 6.97 -11.42
N SER A 140 2.03 8.02 -12.24
CA SER A 140 3.03 8.41 -13.24
C SER A 140 4.36 8.81 -12.59
N GLU A 141 4.30 9.55 -11.48
CA GLU A 141 5.47 9.89 -10.66
C GLU A 141 6.13 8.65 -10.06
N THR A 142 5.33 7.65 -9.64
CA THR A 142 5.85 6.37 -9.17
C THR A 142 6.64 5.64 -10.26
N PHE A 143 6.16 5.60 -11.50
CA PHE A 143 6.91 4.99 -12.61
C PHE A 143 8.18 5.76 -12.98
N ASN A 144 8.16 7.10 -12.88
CA ASN A 144 9.37 7.92 -13.04
C ASN A 144 10.41 7.58 -11.97
N LEU A 145 9.97 7.42 -10.72
CA LEU A 145 10.82 6.99 -9.63
C LEU A 145 11.40 5.60 -9.86
N TRP A 146 10.61 4.65 -10.36
CA TRP A 146 11.11 3.32 -10.71
C TRP A 146 12.21 3.39 -11.78
N ASN A 147 12.07 4.25 -12.78
CA ASN A 147 13.13 4.52 -13.75
C ASN A 147 14.42 5.07 -13.11
N GLU A 148 14.31 5.99 -12.14
CA GLU A 148 15.49 6.46 -11.39
C GLU A 148 16.13 5.35 -10.55
N GLN A 149 15.33 4.49 -9.93
CA GLN A 149 15.83 3.34 -9.16
C GLN A 149 16.52 2.31 -10.06
N LEU A 150 16.02 2.06 -11.27
CA LEU A 150 16.66 1.18 -12.25
C LEU A 150 18.04 1.70 -12.68
N LYS A 151 18.18 3.02 -12.87
CA LYS A 151 19.49 3.64 -13.20
C LYS A 151 20.55 3.41 -12.12
N SER A 152 20.15 3.23 -10.86
CA SER A 152 21.10 2.95 -9.78
C SER A 152 21.78 1.58 -9.93
N GLY A 153 21.22 0.67 -10.73
CA GLY A 153 21.71 -0.69 -10.89
C GLY A 153 21.32 -1.64 -9.74
N ASN A 154 20.84 -1.11 -8.61
CA ASN A 154 20.46 -1.87 -7.41
C ASN A 154 19.04 -2.44 -7.46
N PHE A 155 18.28 -2.10 -8.48
CA PHE A 155 16.91 -2.58 -8.68
C PHE A 155 16.77 -3.26 -10.04
N GLU A 156 15.78 -4.13 -10.15
CA GLU A 156 15.42 -4.83 -11.37
C GLU A 156 13.90 -4.91 -11.54
N LEU A 157 13.47 -5.00 -12.80
CA LEU A 157 12.07 -5.27 -13.12
C LEU A 157 11.86 -6.77 -13.19
N LYS A 158 10.77 -7.23 -12.57
CA LYS A 158 10.23 -8.58 -12.77
C LYS A 158 8.77 -8.47 -13.19
N LYS A 159 8.28 -9.49 -13.87
CA LYS A 159 6.84 -9.63 -14.10
C LYS A 159 6.23 -10.43 -12.97
N ASP A 160 5.12 -9.95 -12.44
CA ASP A 160 4.32 -10.72 -11.48
C ASP A 160 3.55 -11.86 -12.18
N GLU A 161 2.74 -12.59 -11.41
CA GLU A 161 1.89 -13.69 -11.90
C GLU A 161 0.91 -13.26 -13.00
N LYS A 162 0.61 -11.96 -13.13
CA LYS A 162 -0.27 -11.38 -14.16
C LYS A 162 0.51 -10.88 -15.38
N GLY A 163 1.83 -11.06 -15.39
CA GLY A 163 2.70 -10.59 -16.47
C GLY A 163 2.99 -9.08 -16.42
N LEU A 164 2.65 -8.40 -15.33
CA LEU A 164 2.81 -6.95 -15.18
C LEU A 164 4.16 -6.60 -14.55
N TYR A 165 4.80 -5.52 -15.00
CA TYR A 165 6.10 -5.10 -14.46
C TYR A 165 6.01 -4.60 -13.02
N ASP A 166 6.89 -5.08 -12.16
CA ASP A 166 7.09 -4.60 -10.80
C ASP A 166 8.58 -4.43 -10.49
N LEU A 167 8.90 -3.59 -9.50
CA LEU A 167 10.27 -3.24 -9.17
C LEU A 167 10.73 -3.95 -7.90
N TYR A 168 11.87 -4.64 -7.98
CA TYR A 168 12.47 -5.34 -6.85
C TYR A 168 13.91 -4.88 -6.60
N PRO A 169 14.36 -4.83 -5.34
CA PRO A 169 15.79 -4.72 -5.06
C PRO A 169 16.49 -5.97 -5.61
N LYS A 170 17.66 -5.78 -6.21
CA LYS A 170 18.54 -6.90 -6.53
C LYS A 170 19.09 -7.47 -5.23
N ALA A 171 19.19 -8.80 -5.16
CA ALA A 171 19.91 -9.42 -4.06
C ALA A 171 21.38 -8.96 -4.14
N ASN A 172 21.93 -8.47 -3.03
CA ASN A 172 23.37 -8.26 -2.94
C ASN A 172 24.04 -9.63 -3.03
N THR A 173 24.75 -9.88 -4.12
CA THR A 173 25.55 -11.10 -4.31
C THR A 173 26.88 -11.07 -3.55
N ASP A 174 27.13 -10.03 -2.75
CA ASP A 174 28.31 -9.88 -1.91
C ASP A 174 28.03 -10.41 -0.49
N LEU A 175 27.91 -11.73 -0.35
CA LEU A 175 27.97 -12.47 0.91
C LEU A 175 28.93 -13.65 0.79
#